data_AF-A0A2K8SK93-F1
#
_entry.id   AF-A0A2K8SK93-F1
#
_cell.length_a   1.000
_cell.length_b   1.000
_cell.length_c   1.000
_cell.angle_alpha   90.00
_cell.angle_beta   90.00
_cell.angle_gamma   90.00
#
_symmetry.space_group_name_H-M   'P 1'
#
loop_
_entity.id
_entity.type
_entity.pdbx_description
1 polymer ?
#
loop_
_entity_poly.entity_id
_entity_poly.type
_entity_poly.pdbx_seq_one_letter_code
_entity_poly.pdbx_strand_id
1 'polypeptide(L)'
;MDRHDVARDRTVPNLSDYESVLRSIQQPTLVVAIDSDILYPPVEQQELANLIPNAQLAWLKSTHGHDAFLIDIAALNEILISFQQSLDFPAS
;
A
#
# COMPACT_ATOMS: atom_id res chain seq x y z
N MET A 1 9.17 3.48 3.10
CA MET A 1 9.02 2.09 3.63
C MET A 1 10.00 1.35 2.80
N ASP A 2 11.17 1.08 3.35
CA ASP A 2 12.28 0.67 2.51
C ASP A 2 12.23 -0.84 2.23
N ARG A 3 13.10 -1.30 1.33
CA ARG A 3 13.20 -2.73 0.99
C ARG A 3 13.58 -3.59 2.20
N HIS A 4 14.25 -3.01 3.19
CA HIS A 4 14.64 -3.72 4.40
C HIS A 4 13.44 -3.93 5.32
N ASP A 5 12.50 -2.98 5.41
CA ASP A 5 11.30 -3.08 6.25
C ASP A 5 10.42 -4.29 5.91
N VAL A 6 10.33 -4.63 4.62
CA VAL A 6 9.47 -5.71 4.13
C VAL A 6 10.16 -7.08 4.17
N ALA A 7 11.48 -7.12 3.93
CA ALA A 7 12.26 -8.35 3.86
C ALA A 7 12.94 -8.75 5.19
N ARG A 8 12.96 -7.87 6.21
CA ARG A 8 13.55 -8.17 7.52
C ARG A 8 12.93 -9.44 8.09
N ASP A 9 13.77 -10.42 8.44
CA ASP A 9 13.45 -11.74 8.99
C ASP A 9 12.76 -12.76 8.06
N ARG A 10 12.63 -12.51 6.76
CA ARG A 10 12.08 -13.49 5.80
C ARG A 10 13.18 -14.11 4.93
N THR A 11 14.06 -14.93 5.52
CA THR A 11 15.11 -15.62 4.75
C THR A 11 14.54 -16.79 3.92
N VAL A 12 13.96 -16.48 2.76
CA VAL A 12 13.59 -17.51 1.77
C VAL A 12 14.81 -17.82 0.88
N PRO A 13 15.30 -19.07 0.82
CA PRO A 13 16.44 -19.40 -0.03
C PRO A 13 16.03 -19.31 -1.51
N ASN A 14 16.77 -18.48 -2.26
CA ASN A 14 16.85 -18.40 -3.74
C ASN A 14 15.99 -17.40 -4.52
N LEU A 15 15.35 -16.40 -3.90
CA LEU A 15 14.63 -15.36 -4.65
C LEU A 15 15.10 -13.96 -4.19
N SER A 16 15.18 -12.98 -5.09
CA SER A 16 15.47 -11.59 -4.70
C SER A 16 14.41 -11.13 -3.70
N ASP A 17 14.85 -10.89 -2.47
CA ASP A 17 14.07 -11.01 -1.23
C ASP A 17 12.78 -10.17 -1.22
N TYR A 18 12.86 -8.94 -1.73
CA TYR A 18 11.77 -7.96 -1.65
C TYR A 18 10.60 -8.23 -2.59
N GLU A 19 10.83 -8.25 -3.91
CA GLU A 19 9.75 -8.40 -4.90
C GLU A 19 9.03 -9.73 -4.75
N SER A 20 9.78 -10.76 -4.38
CA SER A 20 9.27 -12.13 -4.24
C SER A 20 8.37 -12.25 -3.02
N VAL A 21 8.74 -11.60 -1.91
CA VAL A 21 7.88 -11.48 -0.72
C VAL A 21 6.59 -10.72 -1.07
N LEU A 22 6.67 -9.59 -1.78
CA LEU A 22 5.49 -8.83 -2.16
C LEU A 22 4.55 -9.62 -3.09
N ARG A 23 5.10 -10.33 -4.07
CA ARG A 23 4.34 -11.21 -4.96
C ARG A 23 3.70 -12.40 -4.25
N SER A 24 4.18 -12.77 -3.07
CA SER A 24 3.59 -13.83 -2.26
C SER A 24 2.31 -13.40 -1.50
N ILE A 25 2.02 -12.10 -1.45
CA ILE A 25 0.84 -11.56 -0.77
C ILE A 25 -0.39 -11.75 -1.67
N GLN A 26 -1.20 -12.75 -1.35
CA GLN A 26 -2.39 -13.12 -2.15
C GLN A 26 -3.67 -12.40 -1.71
N GLN A 27 -3.67 -11.79 -0.52
CA GLN A 27 -4.82 -11.08 0.03
C GLN A 27 -5.11 -9.82 -0.79
N PRO A 28 -6.39 -9.46 -1.00
CA PRO A 28 -6.74 -8.14 -1.49
C PRO A 28 -6.08 -7.07 -0.62
N THR A 29 -5.36 -6.15 -1.26
CA THR A 29 -4.53 -5.17 -0.55
C THR A 29 -4.89 -3.77 -1.03
N LEU A 30 -5.03 -2.84 -0.09
CA LEU A 30 -5.14 -1.42 -0.41
C LEU A 30 -3.86 -0.72 0.02
N VAL A 31 -3.16 -0.13 -0.94
CA VAL A 31 -2.03 0.77 -0.69
C VAL A 31 -2.57 2.19 -0.74
N VAL A 32 -2.42 2.94 0.34
CA VAL A 32 -2.81 4.35 0.39
C VAL A 32 -1.55 5.19 0.40
N ALA A 33 -1.35 5.98 -0.65
CA ALA A 33 -0.20 6.87 -0.80
C ALA A 33 -0.61 8.32 -0.57
N ILE A 34 0.25 9.08 0.09
CA ILE A 34 0.08 10.52 0.27
C ILE A 34 1.03 11.23 -0.69
N ASP A 35 0.51 12.12 -1.52
CA ASP A 35 1.27 12.79 -2.59
C ASP A 35 2.41 13.68 -2.08
N SER A 36 2.27 14.20 -0.86
CA SER A 36 3.26 15.05 -0.19
C SER A 36 4.13 14.33 0.86
N ASP A 37 4.02 13.01 1.01
CA ASP A 37 4.81 12.28 2.01
C ASP A 37 6.29 12.16 1.58
N ILE A 38 7.17 12.64 2.46
CA ILE A 38 8.63 12.63 2.27
C ILE A 38 9.26 11.42 2.95
N LEU A 39 8.65 10.90 4.02
CA LEU A 39 9.13 9.72 4.75
C LEU A 39 8.86 8.44 3.97
N TYR A 40 7.73 8.41 3.27
CA TYR A 40 7.26 7.29 2.46
C TYR A 40 6.93 7.78 1.05
N PRO A 41 7.94 7.93 0.18
CA PRO A 41 7.76 8.54 -1.12
C PRO A 41 6.65 7.87 -1.94
N PRO A 42 5.82 8.65 -2.66
CA PRO A 42 4.81 8.18 -3.61
C PRO A 42 5.26 7.04 -4.53
N VAL A 43 6.52 7.08 -4.99
CA VAL A 43 7.09 6.08 -5.89
C VAL A 43 7.23 4.70 -5.24
N GLU A 44 7.57 4.62 -3.95
CA GLU A 44 7.69 3.36 -3.21
C GLU A 44 6.31 2.73 -3.00
N GLN A 45 5.30 3.55 -2.72
CA GLN A 45 3.91 3.07 -2.57
C GLN A 45 3.35 2.54 -3.89
N GLN A 46 3.67 3.21 -5.00
CA GLN A 46 3.33 2.72 -6.33
C GLN A 46 4.03 1.38 -6.63
N GLU A 47 5.28 1.21 -6.22
CA GLU A 47 6.01 -0.06 -6.36
C GLU A 47 5.33 -1.19 -5.58
N LEU A 48 4.91 -0.96 -4.33
CA LEU A 48 4.14 -1.94 -3.54
C LEU A 48 2.86 -2.36 -4.26
N ALA A 49 2.07 -1.38 -4.75
CA ALA A 49 0.83 -1.66 -5.45
C ALA A 49 1.05 -2.40 -6.77
N ASN A 50 2.17 -2.19 -7.45
CA ASN A 50 2.51 -2.87 -8.70
C ASN A 50 3.01 -4.31 -8.48
N LEU A 51 3.64 -4.59 -7.33
CA LEU A 51 4.24 -5.90 -7.05
C LEU A 51 3.32 -6.86 -6.32
N ILE A 52 2.32 -6.36 -5.58
CA ILE A 52 1.31 -7.18 -4.92
C ILE A 52 0.18 -7.49 -5.91
N PRO A 53 -0.10 -8.76 -6.25
CA PRO A 53 -1.00 -9.14 -7.35
C PRO A 53 -2.42 -8.59 -7.26
N ASN A 54 -2.98 -8.52 -6.05
CA ASN A 54 -4.35 -8.08 -5.78
C ASN A 54 -4.40 -6.72 -5.08
N ALA A 55 -3.39 -5.87 -5.32
CA ALA A 55 -3.35 -4.55 -4.73
C ALA A 55 -4.09 -3.48 -5.55
N GLN A 56 -4.69 -2.54 -4.83
CA GLN A 56 -5.21 -1.30 -5.37
C GLN A 56 -4.42 -0.14 -4.76
N LEU A 57 -4.16 0.91 -5.56
CA LEU A 57 -3.55 2.14 -5.08
C LEU A 57 -4.60 3.25 -4.98
N ALA A 58 -4.67 3.90 -3.83
CA ALA A 58 -5.45 5.11 -3.62
C ALA A 58 -4.54 6.28 -3.19
N TRP A 59 -4.87 7.49 -3.65
CA TRP A 59 -4.13 8.71 -3.30
C TRP A 59 -4.89 9.53 -2.28
N LEU A 60 -4.28 9.75 -1.11
CA LEU A 60 -4.72 10.73 -0.14
C LEU A 60 -4.00 12.04 -0.44
N LYS A 61 -4.68 12.97 -1.12
CA LYS A 61 -4.13 14.27 -1.46
C LYS A 61 -4.14 15.19 -0.23
N SER A 62 -2.97 15.61 0.21
CA SER A 62 -2.85 16.44 1.41
C SER A 62 -1.58 17.29 1.36
N THR A 63 -1.56 18.42 2.07
CA THR A 63 -0.34 19.20 2.31
C THR A 63 0.37 18.81 3.60
N HIS A 64 -0.22 17.93 4.40
CA HIS A 64 0.29 17.56 5.73
C HIS A 64 1.38 16.48 5.69
N GLY A 65 1.76 16.00 4.50
CA GLY A 65 2.75 14.95 4.35
C GLY A 65 2.33 13.68 5.07
N HIS A 66 3.29 13.03 5.72
CA HIS A 66 3.06 11.77 6.44
C HIS A 66 1.88 11.84 7.41
N ASP A 67 1.70 12.94 8.14
CA ASP A 67 0.66 13.04 9.18
C ASP A 67 -0.77 13.16 8.61
N ALA A 68 -0.93 13.21 7.28
CA ALA A 68 -2.24 13.28 6.64
C ALA A 68 -3.17 12.12 7.02
N PHE A 69 -2.66 10.93 7.37
CA PHE A 69 -3.51 9.83 7.83
C PHE A 69 -4.19 10.10 9.19
N LEU A 70 -3.64 11.01 10.02
CA LEU A 70 -4.23 11.44 11.29
C LEU A 70 -5.10 12.69 11.15
N ILE A 71 -4.82 13.52 10.15
CA ILE A 71 -5.49 14.82 9.98
C ILE A 71 -6.68 14.67 9.03
N ASP A 72 -6.47 14.03 7.88
CA ASP A 72 -7.47 13.90 6.81
C ASP A 72 -8.25 12.59 6.92
N ILE A 73 -8.67 12.26 8.15
CA ILE A 73 -9.35 10.99 8.51
C ILE A 73 -10.63 10.79 7.70
N ALA A 74 -11.38 11.86 7.40
CA ALA A 74 -12.61 11.75 6.63
C ALA A 74 -12.36 11.21 5.21
N ALA A 75 -11.36 11.78 4.51
CA ALA A 75 -10.98 11.33 3.18
C ALA A 75 -10.38 9.92 3.20
N LEU A 76 -9.56 9.61 4.21
CA LEU A 76 -9.04 8.25 4.41
C LEU A 76 -10.17 7.23 4.65
N ASN A 77 -11.17 7.58 5.44
CA ASN A 77 -12.32 6.71 5.72
C ASN A 77 -13.15 6.43 4.45
N GLU A 78 -13.35 7.43 3.60
CA GLU A 78 -14.05 7.22 2.31
C GLU A 78 -13.31 6.21 1.42
N ILE A 79 -11.99 6.31 1.37
CA ILE A 79 -11.12 5.37 0.64
C ILE A 79 -11.27 3.96 1.23
N LEU A 80 -11.21 3.81 2.55
CA LEU A 80 -11.33 2.51 3.23
C LEU A 80 -12.70 1.86 3.04
N ILE A 81 -13.78 2.63 3.17
CA ILE A 81 -15.15 2.14 2.97
C ILE A 81 -15.34 1.67 1.52
N SER A 82 -14.85 2.44 0.55
CA SER A 82 -14.94 2.08 -0.86
C SER A 82 -14.20 0.77 -1.15
N PHE A 83 -13.01 0.59 -0.57
CA PHE A 83 -12.27 -0.66 -0.68
C PHE A 83 -13.02 -1.83 -0.03
N GLN A 84 -13.52 -1.67 1.19
CA GLN A 84 -14.30 -2.70 1.88
C GLN A 84 -15.52 -3.15 1.06
N GLN A 85 -16.28 -2.21 0.51
CA GLN A 85 -17.43 -2.50 -0.35
C GLN A 85 -17.04 -3.27 -1.61
N SER A 86 -15.87 -2.98 -2.19
CA SER A 86 -15.35 -3.73 -3.35
C SER A 86 -15.00 -5.19 -3.05
N LEU A 87 -14.74 -5.52 -1.77
CA LEU A 87 -14.46 -6.88 -1.33
C LEU A 87 -15.74 -7.67 -1.05
N ASP A 88 -16.78 -7.02 -0.54
CA ASP A 88 -18.07 -7.65 -0.22
C ASP A 88 -18.88 -7.99 -1.49
N PHE A 89 -18.61 -7.30 -2.60
CA PHE A 89 -19.19 -7.56 -3.91
C PHE A 89 -18.09 -7.73 -4.95
N PRO A 90 -17.43 -8.91 -5.03
CA PRO A 90 -16.49 -9.16 -6.10
C PRO A 90 -17.21 -9.01 -7.43
N ALA A 91 -16.72 -8.09 -8.28
CA ALA A 91 -17.22 -7.89 -9.62
C ALA A 91 -17.29 -9.26 -10.34
N SER A 92 -18.50 -9.62 -10.75
CA SER A 92 -18.86 -10.93 -11.30
C SER A 92 -18.18 -11.23 -12.65
#